data_AF-A0A925MGT1-F1
#
_entry.id   AF-A0A925MGT1-F1
#
_cell.length_a   1.000
_cell.length_b   1.000
_cell.length_c   1.000
_cell.angle_alpha   90.00
_cell.angle_beta   90.00
_cell.angle_gamma   90.00
#
_symmetry.space_group_name_H-M   'P 1'
#
loop_
_entity.id
_entity.type
_entity.pdbx_description
1 polymer ?
#
loop_
_entity_poly.entity_id
_entity_poly.type
_entity_poly.pdbx_seq_one_letter_code
_entity_poly.pdbx_strand_id
1 'polypeptide(L)'
;MSVLATCLGFPRIGSDRELKKALESYWAHKTTDADLQASARALRHRHWVAMKDAGIDHVPSNDFSLYDHVLDTAVMLGAIPERFRAIEDATVRYFAMARGLQDPATHTDVAALEMTKWFDTNYHFLVPELAPDQAFTLDPSRVLVEIDEARAAGVEPRPVLLGPVSFLRLSKLTHAEPDQTPLALLDALLPVYERLLGLLATAGIGWIQLDEPCLVTDLDDATRDAYRVAMTRLAGWAVRPNVVLATYFGDLGDNLALAVGAGFEALHVDLVRAPAQLDDVLRALTSATSPTILSVGVVDGRNVWRTDLDAAHARTRTAVAQLGADRVWIAPSCSLLHAPVDLQRERALDAELQSWLAFAVQKLGELRALADAASSAAFSCRAAIPRSRGPRRSGS
;
A
#
# COMPACT_ATOMS: atom_id res chain seq x y z
N MET A 1 -21.94 -10.28 13.89
CA MET A 1 -20.82 -10.12 12.94
C MET A 1 -20.65 -8.64 12.69
N SER A 2 -19.41 -8.14 12.69
CA SER A 2 -19.08 -6.71 12.62
C SER A 2 -18.26 -6.41 11.37
N VAL A 3 -18.43 -5.21 10.85
CA VAL A 3 -17.61 -4.63 9.79
C VAL A 3 -16.23 -4.30 10.38
N LEU A 4 -15.16 -4.69 9.70
CA LEU A 4 -13.79 -4.42 10.14
C LEU A 4 -13.29 -3.09 9.59
N ALA A 5 -12.46 -2.39 10.36
CA ALA A 5 -11.67 -1.23 9.91
C ALA A 5 -10.26 -1.69 9.54
N THR A 6 -9.77 -1.25 8.38
CA THR A 6 -8.42 -1.56 7.89
C THR A 6 -7.72 -0.31 7.38
N CYS A 7 -6.39 -0.33 7.39
CA CYS A 7 -5.57 0.67 6.69
C CYS A 7 -4.79 0.00 5.54
N LEU A 8 -4.49 0.72 4.46
CA LEU A 8 -3.72 0.23 3.32
C LEU A 8 -2.21 0.50 3.43
N GLY A 9 -1.83 1.46 4.28
CA GLY A 9 -0.46 1.93 4.48
C GLY A 9 -0.47 3.28 5.19
N PHE A 10 0.62 3.60 5.90
CA PHE A 10 0.71 4.78 6.75
C PHE A 10 1.91 5.68 6.38
N PRO A 11 1.82 7.02 6.51
CA PRO A 11 2.94 7.89 6.17
C PRO A 11 4.13 7.68 7.10
N ARG A 12 5.26 7.28 6.51
CA ARG A 12 6.48 6.86 7.21
C ARG A 12 7.38 7.97 7.74
N ILE A 13 7.14 9.21 7.33
CA ILE A 13 8.06 10.34 7.55
C ILE A 13 8.17 10.76 9.03
N GLY A 14 7.16 10.44 9.85
CA GLY A 14 7.01 10.87 11.23
C GLY A 14 6.43 12.29 11.35
N SER A 15 5.68 12.55 12.43
CA SER A 15 4.95 13.81 12.64
C SER A 15 5.84 15.06 12.66
N ASP A 16 7.12 14.89 13.03
CA ASP A 16 8.12 15.96 13.10
C ASP A 16 9.26 15.73 12.08
N ARG A 17 8.98 14.94 11.03
CA ARG A 17 9.91 14.53 9.96
C ARG A 17 11.17 13.84 10.48
N GLU A 18 11.00 12.98 11.48
CA GLU A 18 12.10 12.25 12.13
C GLU A 18 12.87 11.38 11.15
N LEU A 19 12.18 10.71 10.20
CA LEU A 19 12.86 9.88 9.21
C LEU A 19 13.77 10.70 8.30
N LYS A 20 13.32 11.89 7.87
CA LYS A 20 14.14 12.81 7.07
C LYS A 20 15.42 13.18 7.81
N LYS A 21 15.31 13.56 9.09
CA LYS A 21 16.45 13.95 9.92
C LYS A 21 17.44 12.79 10.09
N ALA A 22 16.94 11.58 10.32
CA ALA A 22 17.76 10.39 10.46
C ALA A 22 18.52 10.05 9.16
N LEU A 23 17.82 10.09 8.01
CA LEU A 23 18.42 9.85 6.69
C LEU A 23 19.50 10.89 6.35
N GLU A 24 19.21 12.18 6.55
CA GLU A 24 20.18 13.26 6.29
C GLU A 24 21.40 13.18 7.19
N SER A 25 21.21 12.79 8.45
CA SER A 25 22.31 12.57 9.40
C SER A 25 23.18 11.38 8.98
N TYR A 26 22.56 10.27 8.57
CA TYR A 26 23.25 9.08 8.08
C TYR A 26 24.07 9.37 6.81
N TRP A 27 23.46 10.01 5.80
CA TRP A 27 24.15 10.36 4.56
C TRP A 27 25.24 11.42 4.74
N ALA A 28 25.16 12.23 5.80
CA ALA A 28 26.23 13.16 6.19
C ALA A 28 27.32 12.49 7.06
N HIS A 29 27.26 11.16 7.24
CA HIS A 29 28.18 10.36 8.08
C HIS A 29 28.24 10.82 9.55
N LYS A 30 27.17 11.44 10.05
CA LYS A 30 27.06 11.92 11.45
C LYS A 30 26.52 10.85 12.40
N THR A 31 25.84 9.85 11.86
CA THR A 31 25.24 8.72 12.57
C THR A 31 25.49 7.43 11.82
N THR A 32 25.44 6.30 12.53
CA THR A 32 25.67 4.97 11.98
C THR A 32 24.42 4.39 11.30
N ASP A 33 24.56 3.30 10.56
CA ASP A 33 23.40 2.54 10.05
C ASP A 33 22.54 2.04 11.22
N ALA A 34 23.14 1.58 12.31
CA ALA A 34 22.41 1.15 13.50
C ALA A 34 21.50 2.26 14.08
N ASP A 35 21.97 3.51 14.09
CA ASP A 35 21.16 4.66 14.55
C ASP A 35 19.99 4.95 13.60
N LEU A 36 20.21 4.81 12.28
CA LEU A 36 19.16 4.94 11.27
C LEU A 36 18.09 3.85 11.45
N GLN A 37 18.52 2.58 11.57
CA GLN A 37 17.61 1.45 11.77
C GLN A 37 16.86 1.56 13.10
N ALA A 38 17.49 2.06 14.17
CA ALA A 38 16.83 2.34 15.45
C ALA A 38 15.73 3.41 15.30
N SER A 39 16.02 4.48 14.55
CA SER A 39 15.04 5.54 14.26
C SER A 39 13.86 5.01 13.44
N ALA A 40 14.13 4.17 12.43
CA ALA A 40 13.11 3.53 11.61
C ALA A 40 12.22 2.58 12.43
N ARG A 41 12.82 1.72 13.26
CA ARG A 41 12.10 0.81 14.18
C ARG A 41 11.19 1.58 15.14
N ALA A 42 11.68 2.68 15.72
CA ALA A 42 10.90 3.53 16.62
C ALA A 42 9.71 4.20 15.91
N LEU A 43 9.87 4.58 14.65
CA LEU A 43 8.76 5.10 13.83
C LEU A 43 7.72 4.02 13.55
N ARG A 44 8.12 2.84 13.05
CA ARG A 44 7.21 1.73 12.80
C ARG A 44 6.39 1.35 14.04
N HIS A 45 7.06 1.20 15.19
CA HIS A 45 6.38 0.95 16.46
C HIS A 45 5.32 2.00 16.79
N ARG A 46 5.65 3.29 16.65
CA ARG A 46 4.68 4.38 16.88
C ARG A 46 3.49 4.33 15.92
N HIS A 47 3.71 3.99 14.65
CA HIS A 47 2.63 3.90 13.67
C HIS A 47 1.69 2.72 13.98
N TRP A 48 2.23 1.55 14.34
CA TRP A 48 1.43 0.40 14.74
C TRP A 48 0.63 0.66 16.01
N VAL A 49 1.24 1.28 17.03
CA VAL A 49 0.54 1.70 18.25
C VAL A 49 -0.58 2.69 17.92
N ALA A 50 -0.33 3.69 17.07
CA ALA A 50 -1.36 4.66 16.69
C ALA A 50 -2.56 4.00 15.98
N MET A 51 -2.31 3.02 15.10
CA MET A 51 -3.38 2.27 14.42
C MET A 51 -4.14 1.35 15.38
N LYS A 52 -3.43 0.68 16.29
CA LYS A 52 -4.03 -0.14 17.34
C LYS A 52 -4.91 0.69 18.29
N ASP A 53 -4.39 1.82 18.77
CA ASP A 53 -5.11 2.73 19.68
C ASP A 53 -6.34 3.34 19.01
N ALA A 54 -6.29 3.55 17.69
CA ALA A 54 -7.45 3.97 16.90
C ALA A 54 -8.47 2.84 16.63
N GLY A 55 -8.19 1.61 17.03
CA GLY A 55 -9.08 0.45 16.85
C GLY A 55 -9.10 -0.11 15.43
N ILE A 56 -8.02 0.04 14.67
CA ILE A 56 -7.88 -0.58 13.35
C ILE A 56 -7.68 -2.09 13.53
N ASP A 57 -8.53 -2.90 12.89
CA ASP A 57 -8.54 -4.34 13.02
C ASP A 57 -7.40 -5.00 12.23
N HIS A 58 -7.16 -4.56 11.00
CA HIS A 58 -6.08 -5.04 10.15
C HIS A 58 -5.07 -3.91 9.86
N VAL A 59 -3.86 -4.08 10.39
CA VAL A 59 -2.80 -3.06 10.36
C VAL A 59 -1.74 -3.44 9.32
N PRO A 60 -1.34 -2.53 8.41
CA PRO A 60 -0.29 -2.81 7.43
C PRO A 60 1.09 -2.99 8.08
N SER A 61 1.91 -3.82 7.47
CA SER A 61 3.37 -3.83 7.63
C SER A 61 4.04 -3.84 6.27
N ASN A 62 5.36 -3.61 6.21
CA ASN A 62 6.11 -3.45 4.96
C ASN A 62 5.65 -2.25 4.10
N ASP A 63 4.78 -1.39 4.64
CA ASP A 63 4.42 -0.07 4.09
C ASP A 63 5.52 0.99 4.40
N PHE A 64 6.33 0.72 5.44
CA PHE A 64 7.49 1.52 5.77
C PHE A 64 8.62 1.32 4.75
N SER A 65 9.37 2.39 4.49
CA SER A 65 10.52 2.38 3.61
C SER A 65 11.51 3.47 4.03
N LEU A 66 12.80 3.20 3.83
CA LEU A 66 13.83 4.22 4.01
C LEU A 66 13.89 5.21 2.85
N TYR A 67 13.35 4.84 1.67
CA TYR A 67 13.35 5.74 0.52
C TYR A 67 12.12 5.56 -0.36
N ASP A 68 11.91 4.37 -0.92
CA ASP A 68 10.77 4.04 -1.79
C ASP A 68 10.37 2.55 -1.72
N HIS A 69 9.07 2.27 -1.67
CA HIS A 69 8.51 0.92 -1.60
C HIS A 69 8.69 0.09 -2.89
N VAL A 70 8.79 0.74 -4.07
CA VAL A 70 9.07 0.01 -5.32
C VAL A 70 10.54 -0.40 -5.35
N LEU A 71 11.45 0.48 -4.93
CA LEU A 71 12.85 0.14 -4.68
C LEU A 71 12.99 -1.02 -3.69
N ASP A 72 12.22 -0.99 -2.61
CA ASP A 72 12.23 -2.07 -1.62
C ASP A 72 11.81 -3.40 -2.22
N THR A 73 10.78 -3.39 -3.06
CA THR A 73 10.32 -4.56 -3.80
C THR A 73 11.41 -5.07 -4.73
N ALA A 74 12.11 -4.18 -5.46
CA ALA A 74 13.22 -4.56 -6.32
C ALA A 74 14.36 -5.23 -5.52
N VAL A 75 14.72 -4.69 -4.37
CA VAL A 75 15.76 -5.28 -3.50
C VAL A 75 15.33 -6.63 -2.92
N MET A 76 14.09 -6.74 -2.44
CA MET A 76 13.50 -8.00 -1.94
C MET A 76 13.52 -9.11 -3.01
N LEU A 77 13.36 -8.75 -4.28
CA LEU A 77 13.36 -9.66 -5.43
C LEU A 77 14.74 -9.83 -6.08
N GLY A 78 15.79 -9.24 -5.50
CA GLY A 78 17.15 -9.31 -6.05
C GLY A 78 17.32 -8.64 -7.41
N ALA A 79 16.39 -7.76 -7.78
CA ALA A 79 16.41 -6.96 -9.01
C ALA A 79 17.37 -5.77 -8.86
N ILE A 80 18.64 -6.07 -8.62
CA ILE A 80 19.72 -5.11 -8.44
C ILE A 80 20.52 -5.01 -9.75
N PRO A 81 20.56 -3.83 -10.40
CA PRO A 81 21.32 -3.65 -11.64
C PRO A 81 22.81 -3.90 -11.44
N GLU A 82 23.47 -4.43 -12.47
CA GLU A 82 24.87 -4.88 -12.42
C GLU A 82 25.82 -3.80 -11.85
N ARG A 83 25.64 -2.54 -12.24
CA ARG A 83 26.47 -1.41 -11.80
C ARG A 83 26.50 -1.19 -10.28
N PHE A 84 25.53 -1.72 -9.54
CA PHE A 84 25.47 -1.59 -8.07
C PHE A 84 25.92 -2.84 -7.33
N ARG A 85 26.10 -3.98 -8.01
CA ARG A 85 26.38 -5.28 -7.36
C ARG A 85 27.75 -5.33 -6.67
N ALA A 86 28.72 -4.56 -7.17
CA ALA A 86 30.03 -4.45 -6.56
C ALA A 86 30.03 -3.72 -5.20
N ILE A 87 28.94 -3.01 -4.85
CA ILE A 87 28.80 -2.36 -3.55
C ILE A 87 28.37 -3.43 -2.54
N GLU A 88 29.29 -3.88 -1.68
CA GLU A 88 29.05 -5.00 -0.76
C GLU A 88 28.01 -4.67 0.33
N ASP A 89 28.14 -3.50 0.96
CA ASP A 89 27.24 -3.04 2.01
C ASP A 89 25.83 -2.81 1.45
N ALA A 90 24.86 -3.56 1.97
CA ALA A 90 23.49 -3.56 1.47
C ALA A 90 22.78 -2.21 1.67
N THR A 91 23.03 -1.51 2.78
CA THR A 91 22.45 -0.19 3.04
C THR A 91 23.06 0.85 2.10
N VAL A 92 24.38 0.84 1.91
CA VAL A 92 25.06 1.73 0.96
C VAL A 92 24.57 1.45 -0.46
N ARG A 93 24.45 0.18 -0.86
CA ARG A 93 23.93 -0.23 -2.17
C ARG A 93 22.49 0.24 -2.39
N TYR A 94 21.62 0.06 -1.40
CA TYR A 94 20.24 0.54 -1.42
C TYR A 94 20.18 2.05 -1.68
N PHE A 95 20.97 2.84 -0.94
CA PHE A 95 21.01 4.28 -1.16
C PHE A 95 21.75 4.69 -2.44
N ALA A 96 22.74 3.93 -2.91
CA ALA A 96 23.37 4.18 -4.20
C ALA A 96 22.36 4.05 -5.35
N MET A 97 21.48 3.05 -5.29
CA MET A 97 20.36 2.93 -6.22
C MET A 97 19.39 4.12 -6.12
N ALA A 98 19.14 4.62 -4.90
CA ALA A 98 18.18 5.71 -4.68
C ALA A 98 18.67 7.11 -5.06
N ARG A 99 19.96 7.40 -4.83
CA ARG A 99 20.51 8.76 -4.93
C ARG A 99 21.91 8.84 -5.54
N GLY A 100 22.40 7.74 -6.09
CA GLY A 100 23.74 7.63 -6.65
C GLY A 100 24.81 7.51 -5.55
N LEU A 101 26.03 7.18 -5.97
CA LEU A 101 27.18 7.13 -5.08
C LEU A 101 28.41 7.65 -5.82
N GLN A 102 29.08 8.61 -5.19
CA GLN A 102 30.37 9.14 -5.61
C GLN A 102 31.34 9.02 -4.45
N ASP A 103 32.35 8.16 -4.61
CA ASP A 103 33.40 7.94 -3.64
C ASP A 103 34.77 7.99 -4.33
N PRO A 104 35.51 9.11 -4.17
CA PRO A 104 36.84 9.24 -4.73
C PRO A 104 37.86 8.22 -4.21
N ALA A 105 37.69 7.71 -2.99
CA ALA A 105 38.65 6.78 -2.38
C ALA A 105 38.55 5.38 -2.98
N THR A 106 37.34 4.98 -3.39
CA THR A 106 37.08 3.70 -4.06
C THR A 106 36.94 3.83 -5.58
N HIS A 107 37.10 5.04 -6.12
CA HIS A 107 36.83 5.39 -7.52
C HIS A 107 35.43 4.97 -7.99
N THR A 108 34.45 4.96 -7.07
CA THR A 108 33.07 4.61 -7.38
C THR A 108 32.34 5.86 -7.85
N ASP A 109 31.78 5.82 -9.05
CA ASP A 109 30.86 6.83 -9.57
C ASP A 109 29.71 6.12 -10.29
N VAL A 110 28.56 6.01 -9.60
CA VAL A 110 27.37 5.33 -10.11
C VAL A 110 26.16 6.24 -10.02
N ALA A 111 25.49 6.42 -11.15
CA ALA A 111 24.26 7.19 -11.25
C ALA A 111 23.08 6.43 -10.61
N ALA A 112 22.20 7.18 -9.94
CA ALA A 112 20.96 6.69 -9.35
C ALA A 112 20.04 6.04 -10.40
N LEU A 113 19.05 5.29 -9.91
CA LEU A 113 17.91 4.88 -10.74
C LEU A 113 17.07 6.10 -11.15
N GLU A 114 16.34 5.93 -12.24
CA GLU A 114 15.35 6.90 -12.68
C GLU A 114 14.22 7.03 -11.66
N MET A 115 13.79 8.27 -11.42
CA MET A 115 12.66 8.57 -10.55
C MET A 115 11.52 9.16 -11.40
N THR A 116 10.32 8.58 -11.28
CA THR A 116 9.12 9.04 -12.01
C THR A 116 7.90 9.08 -11.12
N LYS A 117 6.82 9.71 -11.58
CA LYS A 117 5.59 9.87 -10.80
C LYS A 117 4.92 8.53 -10.53
N TRP A 118 4.50 8.34 -9.28
CA TRP A 118 3.62 7.24 -8.89
C TRP A 118 2.19 7.58 -9.29
N PHE A 119 1.77 7.06 -10.45
CA PHE A 119 0.47 7.35 -11.08
C PHE A 119 0.22 8.87 -11.17
N ASP A 120 -0.99 9.31 -10.86
CA ASP A 120 -1.39 10.72 -10.88
C ASP A 120 -1.13 11.43 -9.53
N THR A 121 -0.28 10.88 -8.67
CA THR A 121 0.07 11.47 -7.38
C THR A 121 1.27 12.42 -7.49
N ASN A 122 1.60 13.11 -6.39
CA ASN A 122 2.84 13.88 -6.25
C ASN A 122 4.00 13.04 -5.65
N TYR A 123 3.75 11.78 -5.31
CA TYR A 123 4.78 10.85 -4.89
C TYR A 123 5.55 10.37 -6.13
N HIS A 124 6.84 10.10 -5.96
CA HIS A 124 7.69 9.56 -7.01
C HIS A 124 8.30 8.25 -6.53
N PHE A 125 8.42 7.29 -7.44
CA PHE A 125 9.06 6.01 -7.17
C PHE A 125 10.30 5.84 -8.04
N LEU A 126 11.18 4.92 -7.65
CA LEU A 126 12.37 4.58 -8.43
C LEU A 126 12.05 3.43 -9.37
N VAL A 127 12.20 3.68 -10.68
CA VAL A 127 11.88 2.71 -11.74
C VAL A 127 12.86 1.55 -11.66
N PRO A 128 12.41 0.31 -11.37
CA PRO A 128 13.31 -0.84 -11.38
C PRO A 128 13.89 -1.07 -12.78
N GLU A 129 15.18 -1.38 -12.82
CA GLU A 129 15.91 -1.70 -14.04
C GLU A 129 16.19 -3.21 -14.06
N LEU A 130 15.59 -3.90 -15.03
CA LEU A 130 15.61 -5.36 -15.12
C LEU A 130 16.42 -5.80 -16.34
N ALA A 131 17.25 -6.83 -16.19
CA ALA A 131 17.88 -7.46 -17.35
C ALA A 131 16.85 -8.28 -18.16
N PRO A 132 17.00 -8.42 -19.49
CA PRO A 132 16.14 -9.28 -20.32
C PRO A 132 16.02 -10.73 -19.84
N ASP A 133 17.05 -11.23 -19.17
CA ASP A 133 17.18 -12.56 -18.59
C ASP A 133 17.28 -12.53 -17.05
N GLN A 134 16.67 -11.52 -16.42
CA GLN A 134 16.77 -11.28 -14.97
C GLN A 134 16.54 -12.54 -14.14
N ALA A 135 17.61 -12.96 -13.45
CA ALA A 135 17.52 -13.95 -12.39
C ALA A 135 17.05 -13.27 -11.11
N PHE A 136 15.83 -13.59 -10.66
CA PHE A 136 15.30 -13.08 -9.41
C PHE A 136 15.69 -13.97 -8.22
N THR A 137 16.02 -13.34 -7.10
CA THR A 137 16.36 -14.02 -5.83
C THR A 137 15.52 -13.41 -4.71
N LEU A 138 15.16 -14.21 -3.70
CA LEU A 138 14.31 -13.70 -2.61
C LEU A 138 15.17 -13.34 -1.40
N ASP A 139 15.10 -12.09 -0.97
CA ASP A 139 15.54 -11.64 0.35
C ASP A 139 14.32 -11.09 1.14
N PRO A 140 13.67 -11.93 1.97
CA PRO A 140 12.50 -11.53 2.73
C PRO A 140 12.85 -10.93 4.10
N SER A 141 14.14 -10.74 4.39
CA SER A 141 14.65 -10.41 5.74
C SER A 141 13.94 -9.21 6.36
N ARG A 142 13.78 -8.13 5.60
CA ARG A 142 13.08 -6.93 6.07
C ARG A 142 11.62 -7.20 6.40
N VAL A 143 10.90 -7.90 5.53
CA VAL A 143 9.47 -8.20 5.73
C VAL A 143 9.29 -9.02 7.01
N LEU A 144 10.14 -10.03 7.22
CA LEU A 144 10.11 -10.88 8.42
C LEU A 144 10.47 -10.10 9.70
N VAL A 145 11.48 -9.23 9.64
CA VAL A 145 11.83 -8.36 10.77
C VAL A 145 10.68 -7.43 11.14
N GLU A 146 10.02 -6.80 10.16
CA GLU A 146 8.88 -5.93 10.45
C GLU A 146 7.66 -6.69 10.99
N ILE A 147 7.47 -7.94 10.58
CA ILE A 147 6.45 -8.82 11.17
C ILE A 147 6.73 -9.07 12.65
N ASP A 148 7.97 -9.44 12.99
CA ASP A 148 8.36 -9.71 14.37
C ASP A 148 8.24 -8.45 15.25
N GLU A 149 8.65 -7.29 14.71
CA GLU A 149 8.51 -6.00 15.40
C GLU A 149 7.03 -5.62 15.62
N ALA A 150 6.16 -5.83 14.64
CA ALA A 150 4.73 -5.54 14.77
C ALA A 150 4.07 -6.43 15.83
N ARG A 151 4.41 -7.73 15.84
CA ARG A 151 3.95 -8.66 16.86
C ARG A 151 4.45 -8.29 18.26
N ALA A 152 5.68 -7.82 18.37
CA ALA A 152 6.22 -7.29 19.63
C ALA A 152 5.47 -6.03 20.11
N ALA A 153 4.91 -5.22 19.20
CA ALA A 153 4.00 -4.12 19.52
C ALA A 153 2.56 -4.60 19.86
N GLY A 154 2.31 -5.91 19.82
CA GLY A 154 1.01 -6.54 20.09
C GLY A 154 -0.01 -6.26 18.99
N VAL A 155 0.44 -6.22 17.74
CA VAL A 155 -0.37 -6.08 16.52
C VAL A 155 -0.12 -7.29 15.62
N GLU A 156 -1.16 -7.91 15.08
CA GLU A 156 -0.98 -8.89 14.00
C GLU A 156 -0.89 -8.13 12.67
N PRO A 157 0.28 -8.14 12.00
CA PRO A 157 0.48 -7.36 10.79
C PRO A 157 -0.13 -8.01 9.56
N ARG A 158 -0.56 -7.19 8.61
CA ARG A 158 -0.84 -7.58 7.23
C ARG A 158 0.26 -7.02 6.31
N PRO A 159 1.25 -7.82 5.89
CA PRO A 159 2.27 -7.37 4.97
C PRO A 159 1.68 -6.84 3.66
N VAL A 160 2.14 -5.65 3.25
CA VAL A 160 1.80 -5.03 1.98
C VAL A 160 2.91 -5.32 0.98
N LEU A 161 2.53 -5.90 -0.16
CA LEU A 161 3.43 -6.28 -1.25
C LEU A 161 2.94 -5.65 -2.55
N LEU A 162 3.83 -5.01 -3.30
CA LEU A 162 3.51 -4.65 -4.68
C LEU A 162 3.35 -5.95 -5.49
N GLY A 163 2.29 -6.06 -6.26
CA GLY A 163 1.99 -7.26 -7.04
C GLY A 163 2.94 -7.46 -8.21
N PRO A 164 3.15 -8.73 -8.64
CA PRO A 164 4.15 -9.05 -9.66
C PRO A 164 3.88 -8.38 -11.00
N VAL A 165 2.62 -8.20 -11.41
CA VAL A 165 2.31 -7.62 -12.71
C VAL A 165 2.51 -6.10 -12.67
N SER A 166 2.00 -5.42 -11.66
CA SER A 166 2.28 -3.99 -11.44
C SER A 166 3.77 -3.72 -11.31
N PHE A 167 4.51 -4.53 -10.54
CA PHE A 167 5.97 -4.40 -10.41
C PHE A 167 6.66 -4.43 -11.79
N LEU A 168 6.35 -5.43 -12.62
CA LEU A 168 6.93 -5.53 -13.97
C LEU A 168 6.51 -4.36 -14.86
N ARG A 169 5.22 -3.98 -14.88
CA ARG A 169 4.74 -2.83 -15.67
C ARG A 169 5.37 -1.50 -15.28
N LEU A 170 5.72 -1.35 -14.00
CA LEU A 170 6.37 -0.17 -13.46
C LEU A 170 7.90 -0.24 -13.57
N SER A 171 8.44 -1.30 -14.15
CA SER A 171 9.87 -1.50 -14.40
C SER A 171 10.24 -1.15 -15.85
N LYS A 172 11.53 -1.06 -16.12
CA LYS A 172 12.10 -0.98 -17.47
C LYS A 172 13.13 -2.08 -17.70
N LEU A 173 13.21 -2.57 -18.92
CA LEU A 173 14.27 -3.46 -19.34
C LEU A 173 15.53 -2.66 -19.71
N THR A 174 16.69 -3.08 -19.22
CA THR A 174 17.98 -2.60 -19.70
C THR A 174 18.31 -3.27 -21.02
N HIS A 175 18.78 -2.52 -22.02
CA HIS A 175 19.12 -3.07 -23.34
C HIS A 175 17.97 -3.85 -24.02
N ALA A 176 16.73 -3.36 -23.87
CA ALA A 176 15.56 -4.01 -24.44
C ALA A 176 15.57 -3.99 -25.98
N GLU A 177 15.22 -5.12 -26.58
CA GLU A 177 14.80 -5.15 -27.98
C GLU A 177 13.43 -4.47 -28.13
N PRO A 178 13.08 -3.91 -29.31
CA PRO A 178 11.90 -3.06 -29.49
C PRO A 178 10.56 -3.64 -29.00
N ASP A 179 10.39 -4.96 -29.08
CA ASP A 179 9.14 -5.67 -28.72
C ASP A 179 9.21 -6.34 -27.34
N GLN A 180 10.34 -6.22 -26.63
CA GLN A 180 10.50 -6.86 -25.33
C GLN A 180 9.95 -5.96 -24.22
N THR A 181 9.02 -6.50 -23.44
CA THR A 181 8.46 -5.82 -22.27
C THR A 181 8.91 -6.52 -21.00
N PRO A 182 8.98 -5.82 -19.85
CA PRO A 182 9.23 -6.45 -18.56
C PRO A 182 8.27 -7.61 -18.23
N LEU A 183 7.06 -7.62 -18.79
CA LEU A 183 6.10 -8.71 -18.58
C LEU A 183 6.61 -10.08 -19.05
N ALA A 184 7.57 -10.12 -19.98
CA ALA A 184 8.23 -11.36 -20.39
C ALA A 184 8.97 -12.07 -19.23
N LEU A 185 9.29 -11.33 -18.16
CA LEU A 185 9.94 -11.86 -16.96
C LEU A 185 8.97 -12.49 -15.94
N LEU A 186 7.67 -12.48 -16.20
CA LEU A 186 6.66 -12.95 -15.25
C LEU A 186 6.87 -14.40 -14.81
N ASP A 187 7.20 -15.29 -15.74
CA ASP A 187 7.43 -16.71 -15.43
C ASP A 187 8.63 -16.93 -14.52
N ALA A 188 9.68 -16.10 -14.66
CA ALA A 188 10.84 -16.11 -13.78
C ALA A 188 10.55 -15.48 -12.41
N LEU A 189 9.63 -14.51 -12.36
CA LEU A 189 9.28 -13.76 -11.16
C LEU A 189 8.32 -14.52 -10.23
N LEU A 190 7.30 -15.18 -10.78
CA LEU A 190 6.25 -15.82 -9.99
C LEU A 190 6.76 -16.88 -8.98
N PRO A 191 7.76 -17.73 -9.29
CA PRO A 191 8.34 -18.65 -8.30
C PRO A 191 8.90 -17.94 -7.06
N VAL A 192 9.36 -16.70 -7.20
CA VAL A 192 9.89 -15.89 -6.10
C VAL A 192 8.75 -15.42 -5.18
N TYR A 193 7.63 -14.98 -5.76
CA TYR A 193 6.42 -14.62 -5.02
C TYR A 193 5.81 -15.84 -4.33
N GLU A 194 5.74 -17.00 -4.99
CA GLU A 194 5.26 -18.25 -4.38
C GLU A 194 6.09 -18.63 -3.15
N ARG A 195 7.43 -18.52 -3.23
CA ARG A 195 8.31 -18.72 -2.09
C ARG A 195 8.05 -17.70 -0.98
N LEU A 196 7.89 -16.42 -1.32
CA LEU A 196 7.56 -15.38 -0.34
C LEU A 196 6.25 -15.67 0.38
N LEU A 197 5.18 -16.02 -0.36
CA LEU A 197 3.89 -16.39 0.23
C LEU A 197 4.00 -17.63 1.13
N GLY A 198 4.77 -18.64 0.71
CA GLY A 198 5.05 -19.82 1.53
C GLY A 198 5.77 -19.50 2.84
N LEU A 199 6.75 -18.58 2.79
CA LEU A 199 7.45 -18.11 3.98
C LEU A 199 6.54 -17.31 4.91
N LEU A 200 5.70 -16.43 4.37
CA LEU A 200 4.75 -15.66 5.17
C LEU A 200 3.71 -16.56 5.84
N ALA A 201 3.17 -17.55 5.11
CA ALA A 201 2.29 -18.56 5.68
C ALA A 201 2.98 -19.37 6.79
N THR A 202 4.23 -19.77 6.59
CA THR A 202 5.03 -20.49 7.60
C THR A 202 5.31 -19.61 8.83
N ALA A 203 5.48 -18.31 8.64
CA ALA A 203 5.58 -17.32 9.71
C ALA A 203 4.23 -17.04 10.41
N GLY A 204 3.16 -17.77 10.05
CA GLY A 204 1.84 -17.65 10.66
C GLY A 204 1.05 -16.41 10.23
N ILE A 205 1.45 -15.74 9.15
CA ILE A 205 0.70 -14.58 8.62
C ILE A 205 -0.63 -15.05 8.04
N GLY A 206 -1.73 -14.54 8.60
CA GLY A 206 -3.08 -14.89 8.14
C GLY A 206 -3.51 -14.14 6.88
N TRP A 207 -3.01 -12.92 6.67
CA TRP A 207 -3.40 -12.05 5.56
C TRP A 207 -2.19 -11.31 4.98
N ILE A 208 -2.21 -11.12 3.67
CA ILE A 208 -1.35 -10.15 2.96
C ILE A 208 -2.20 -9.23 2.09
N GLN A 209 -1.67 -8.05 1.81
CA GLN A 209 -2.19 -7.14 0.80
C GLN A 209 -1.29 -7.19 -0.43
N LEU A 210 -1.88 -7.49 -1.57
CA LEU A 210 -1.22 -7.49 -2.87
C LEU A 210 -1.72 -6.27 -3.65
N ASP A 211 -0.87 -5.25 -3.73
CA ASP A 211 -1.17 -4.01 -4.43
C ASP A 211 -1.00 -4.22 -5.94
N GLU A 212 -2.09 -4.21 -6.69
CA GLU A 212 -2.08 -4.25 -8.17
C GLU A 212 -2.75 -2.98 -8.74
N PRO A 213 -2.20 -1.78 -8.46
CA PRO A 213 -2.81 -0.52 -8.88
C PRO A 213 -2.83 -0.34 -10.40
N CYS A 214 -1.99 -1.07 -11.14
CA CYS A 214 -2.06 -1.04 -12.60
C CYS A 214 -3.39 -1.59 -13.17
N LEU A 215 -4.21 -2.29 -12.39
CA LEU A 215 -5.54 -2.76 -12.81
C LEU A 215 -6.54 -1.62 -13.09
N VAL A 216 -6.31 -0.42 -12.57
CA VAL A 216 -7.19 0.75 -12.83
C VAL A 216 -6.77 1.54 -14.08
N THR A 217 -5.77 1.07 -14.81
CA THR A 217 -5.31 1.69 -16.06
C THR A 217 -5.85 0.94 -17.27
N ASP A 218 -5.79 1.56 -18.45
CA ASP A 218 -6.03 0.86 -19.71
C ASP A 218 -4.99 -0.26 -19.89
N LEU A 219 -5.49 -1.49 -20.00
CA LEU A 219 -4.67 -2.68 -20.22
C LEU A 219 -4.82 -3.16 -21.67
N ASP A 220 -3.73 -3.63 -22.26
CA ASP A 220 -3.78 -4.43 -23.47
C ASP A 220 -4.07 -5.90 -23.14
N ASP A 221 -4.28 -6.73 -24.17
CA ASP A 221 -4.59 -8.15 -24.00
C ASP A 221 -3.43 -8.92 -23.37
N ALA A 222 -2.19 -8.61 -23.76
CA ALA A 222 -1.00 -9.24 -23.20
C ALA A 222 -0.89 -8.99 -21.68
N THR A 223 -1.19 -7.79 -21.23
CA THR A 223 -1.21 -7.45 -19.80
C THR A 223 -2.37 -8.12 -19.08
N ARG A 224 -3.57 -8.18 -19.69
CA ARG A 224 -4.69 -8.94 -19.11
C ARG A 224 -4.35 -10.42 -18.96
N ASP A 225 -3.68 -11.02 -19.94
CA ASP A 225 -3.20 -12.41 -19.87
C ASP A 225 -2.16 -12.60 -18.76
N ALA A 226 -1.20 -11.68 -18.64
CA ALA A 226 -0.22 -11.69 -17.55
C ALA A 226 -0.88 -11.69 -16.17
N TYR A 227 -1.92 -10.86 -15.97
CA TYR A 227 -2.72 -10.89 -14.75
C TYR A 227 -3.44 -12.21 -14.53
N ARG A 228 -4.11 -12.76 -15.55
CA ARG A 228 -4.79 -14.07 -15.43
C ARG A 228 -3.81 -15.16 -14.98
N VAL A 229 -2.63 -15.21 -15.59
CA VAL A 229 -1.57 -16.17 -15.24
C VAL A 229 -1.10 -15.96 -13.81
N ALA A 230 -0.73 -14.73 -13.45
CA ALA A 230 -0.21 -14.40 -12.13
C ALA A 230 -1.23 -14.69 -11.02
N MET A 231 -2.46 -14.19 -11.17
CA MET A 231 -3.53 -14.36 -10.19
C MET A 231 -3.91 -15.83 -10.03
N THR A 232 -4.03 -16.59 -11.13
CA THR A 232 -4.34 -18.03 -11.05
C THR A 232 -3.26 -18.80 -10.30
N ARG A 233 -1.97 -18.55 -10.62
CA ARG A 233 -0.85 -19.22 -9.92
C ARG A 233 -0.82 -18.87 -8.43
N LEU A 234 -0.89 -17.59 -8.10
CA LEU A 234 -0.81 -17.14 -6.71
C LEU A 234 -2.05 -17.57 -5.91
N ALA A 235 -3.26 -17.43 -6.45
CA ALA A 235 -4.48 -17.85 -5.77
C ALA A 235 -4.53 -19.36 -5.53
N GLY A 236 -4.06 -20.15 -6.50
CA GLY A 236 -4.00 -21.62 -6.43
C GLY A 236 -2.82 -22.18 -5.64
N TRP A 237 -1.91 -21.34 -5.14
CA TRP A 237 -0.76 -21.80 -4.37
C TRP A 237 -1.21 -22.36 -3.02
N ALA A 238 -0.90 -23.63 -2.74
CA ALA A 238 -1.47 -24.37 -1.62
C ALA A 238 -1.09 -23.82 -0.23
N VAL A 239 0.09 -23.19 -0.10
CA VAL A 239 0.61 -22.68 1.17
C VAL A 239 0.82 -21.18 1.05
N ARG A 240 -0.26 -20.41 1.26
CA ARG A 240 -0.22 -18.94 1.29
C ARG A 240 -1.17 -18.37 2.35
N PRO A 241 -0.93 -17.12 2.81
CA PRO A 241 -1.93 -16.34 3.53
C PRO A 241 -3.15 -16.05 2.64
N ASN A 242 -4.24 -15.61 3.28
CA ASN A 242 -5.33 -14.97 2.56
C ASN A 242 -4.84 -13.67 1.92
N VAL A 243 -5.41 -13.29 0.79
CA VAL A 243 -4.96 -12.16 -0.03
C VAL A 243 -6.10 -11.16 -0.16
N VAL A 244 -5.80 -9.89 0.15
CA VAL A 244 -6.56 -8.77 -0.37
C VAL A 244 -5.87 -8.24 -1.62
N LEU A 245 -6.54 -8.36 -2.76
CA LEU A 245 -6.14 -7.68 -3.99
C LEU A 245 -6.54 -6.21 -3.87
N ALA A 246 -5.57 -5.31 -3.84
CA ALA A 246 -5.84 -3.89 -3.64
C ALA A 246 -5.62 -3.08 -4.90
N THR A 247 -6.66 -2.34 -5.29
CA THR A 247 -6.63 -1.38 -6.40
C THR A 247 -7.06 -0.01 -5.90
N TYR A 248 -6.45 1.03 -6.45
CA TYR A 248 -6.69 2.40 -6.01
C TYR A 248 -6.29 3.40 -7.08
N PHE A 249 -6.72 4.65 -6.89
CA PHE A 249 -6.57 5.73 -7.86
C PHE A 249 -7.41 5.57 -9.12
N GLY A 250 -8.49 4.81 -9.12
CA GLY A 250 -9.38 4.72 -10.28
C GLY A 250 -10.46 3.66 -10.09
N ASP A 251 -11.35 3.55 -11.08
CA ASP A 251 -12.21 2.38 -11.22
C ASP A 251 -11.48 1.24 -11.91
N LEU A 252 -11.99 0.02 -11.70
CA LEU A 252 -11.54 -1.16 -12.42
C LEU A 252 -11.98 -1.17 -13.89
N GLY A 253 -13.08 -0.48 -14.22
CA GLY A 253 -13.63 -0.44 -15.58
C GLY A 253 -13.73 -1.82 -16.23
N ASP A 254 -13.19 -1.95 -17.45
CA ASP A 254 -13.14 -3.20 -18.23
C ASP A 254 -12.35 -4.32 -17.54
N ASN A 255 -11.51 -3.99 -16.56
CA ASN A 255 -10.71 -4.96 -15.79
C ASN A 255 -11.45 -5.49 -14.55
N LEU A 256 -12.70 -5.09 -14.29
CA LEU A 256 -13.46 -5.56 -13.12
C LEU A 256 -13.61 -7.08 -13.10
N ALA A 257 -13.96 -7.68 -14.24
CA ALA A 257 -14.12 -9.13 -14.35
C ALA A 257 -12.80 -9.87 -14.07
N LEU A 258 -11.67 -9.29 -14.48
CA LEU A 258 -10.34 -9.82 -14.21
C LEU A 258 -10.02 -9.78 -12.70
N ALA A 259 -10.27 -8.65 -12.04
CA ALA A 259 -10.01 -8.49 -10.61
C ALA A 259 -10.90 -9.39 -9.74
N VAL A 260 -12.20 -9.48 -10.04
CA VAL A 260 -13.13 -10.37 -9.32
C VAL A 260 -12.82 -11.84 -9.60
N GLY A 261 -12.41 -12.17 -10.83
CA GLY A 261 -12.02 -13.51 -11.24
C GLY A 261 -10.68 -13.99 -10.71
N ALA A 262 -9.93 -13.15 -9.99
CA ALA A 262 -8.59 -13.47 -9.48
C ALA A 262 -8.57 -14.63 -8.46
N GLY A 263 -9.71 -14.93 -7.83
CA GLY A 263 -9.83 -16.03 -6.87
C GLY A 263 -9.26 -15.72 -5.48
N PHE A 264 -8.99 -14.46 -5.17
CA PHE A 264 -8.53 -14.02 -3.86
C PHE A 264 -9.69 -13.77 -2.87
N GLU A 265 -9.35 -13.80 -1.58
CA GLU A 265 -10.34 -13.77 -0.49
C GLU A 265 -10.95 -12.39 -0.28
N ALA A 266 -10.24 -11.32 -0.66
CA ALA A 266 -10.75 -9.95 -0.59
C ALA A 266 -10.35 -9.11 -1.82
N LEU A 267 -11.22 -8.17 -2.17
CA LEU A 267 -10.98 -7.14 -3.18
C LEU A 267 -11.16 -5.76 -2.52
N HIS A 268 -10.15 -4.91 -2.63
CA HIS A 268 -10.24 -3.50 -2.25
C HIS A 268 -10.44 -2.63 -3.49
N VAL A 269 -11.37 -1.67 -3.39
CA VAL A 269 -11.68 -0.70 -4.45
C VAL A 269 -11.76 0.73 -3.91
N ASP A 270 -11.30 1.69 -4.71
CA ASP A 270 -11.34 3.12 -4.41
C ASP A 270 -12.72 3.72 -4.73
N LEU A 271 -13.52 3.95 -3.70
CA LEU A 271 -14.84 4.58 -3.78
C LEU A 271 -14.82 6.07 -3.45
N VAL A 272 -13.63 6.67 -3.34
CA VAL A 272 -13.47 8.13 -3.27
C VAL A 272 -13.28 8.69 -4.67
N ARG A 273 -12.34 8.14 -5.44
CA ARG A 273 -12.05 8.57 -6.81
C ARG A 273 -13.07 8.00 -7.80
N ALA A 274 -13.59 6.80 -7.54
CA ALA A 274 -14.58 6.14 -8.39
C ALA A 274 -15.77 5.58 -7.57
N PRO A 275 -16.58 6.44 -6.94
CA PRO A 275 -17.75 6.00 -6.16
C PRO A 275 -18.80 5.26 -7.00
N ALA A 276 -18.88 5.55 -8.30
CA ALA A 276 -19.88 4.95 -9.21
C ALA A 276 -19.64 3.46 -9.48
N GLN A 277 -18.41 2.94 -9.29
CA GLN A 277 -18.10 1.54 -9.56
C GLN A 277 -18.74 0.57 -8.55
N LEU A 278 -19.24 1.07 -7.41
CA LEU A 278 -19.75 0.23 -6.32
C LEU A 278 -20.83 -0.75 -6.81
N ASP A 279 -21.78 -0.28 -7.61
CA ASP A 279 -22.90 -1.11 -8.05
C ASP A 279 -22.44 -2.23 -9.00
N ASP A 280 -21.48 -1.97 -9.88
CA ASP A 280 -20.88 -2.97 -10.76
C ASP A 280 -20.08 -3.99 -9.97
N VAL A 281 -19.27 -3.53 -9.00
CA VAL A 281 -18.49 -4.39 -8.10
C VAL A 281 -19.43 -5.31 -7.31
N LEU A 282 -20.49 -4.78 -6.71
CA LEU A 282 -21.44 -5.58 -5.92
C LEU A 282 -22.17 -6.62 -6.79
N ARG A 283 -22.58 -6.25 -8.00
CA ARG A 283 -23.17 -7.21 -8.97
C ARG A 283 -22.19 -8.34 -9.29
N ALA A 284 -20.95 -7.99 -9.60
CA ALA A 284 -19.91 -8.97 -9.93
C ALA A 284 -19.62 -9.91 -8.75
N LEU A 285 -19.47 -9.37 -7.54
CA LEU A 285 -19.20 -10.17 -6.33
C LEU A 285 -20.39 -11.04 -5.89
N THR A 286 -21.63 -10.62 -6.14
CA THR A 286 -22.83 -11.41 -5.83
C THR A 286 -23.01 -12.54 -6.84
N SER A 287 -22.58 -12.33 -8.08
CA SER A 287 -22.64 -13.35 -9.15
C SER A 287 -21.44 -14.30 -9.13
N ALA A 288 -20.37 -13.94 -8.42
CA ALA A 288 -19.19 -14.77 -8.26
C ALA A 288 -19.49 -16.03 -7.45
N THR A 289 -18.77 -17.11 -7.75
CA THR A 289 -18.92 -18.42 -7.08
C THR A 289 -18.29 -18.45 -5.69
N SER A 290 -17.33 -17.56 -5.42
CA SER A 290 -16.61 -17.47 -4.14
C SER A 290 -17.09 -16.28 -3.32
N PRO A 291 -17.27 -16.44 -1.99
CA PRO A 291 -17.68 -15.35 -1.11
C PRO A 291 -16.51 -14.37 -0.81
N THR A 292 -16.08 -13.61 -1.82
CA THR A 292 -15.04 -12.58 -1.67
C THR A 292 -15.51 -11.45 -0.76
N ILE A 293 -14.62 -10.98 0.11
CA ILE A 293 -14.82 -9.81 0.97
C ILE A 293 -14.58 -8.53 0.16
N LEU A 294 -15.44 -7.53 0.34
CA LEU A 294 -15.26 -6.21 -0.25
C LEU A 294 -14.66 -5.24 0.78
N SER A 295 -13.46 -4.74 0.49
CA SER A 295 -12.86 -3.62 1.21
C SER A 295 -13.23 -2.31 0.53
N VAL A 296 -14.07 -1.51 1.19
CA VAL A 296 -14.60 -0.26 0.66
C VAL A 296 -13.69 0.93 0.99
N GLY A 297 -12.97 1.43 -0.01
CA GLY A 297 -12.10 2.61 0.12
C GLY A 297 -12.90 3.91 0.14
N VAL A 298 -13.37 4.34 1.32
CA VAL A 298 -14.33 5.46 1.45
C VAL A 298 -13.79 6.69 2.19
N VAL A 299 -12.60 6.59 2.78
CA VAL A 299 -11.88 7.72 3.41
C VAL A 299 -10.73 8.13 2.50
N ASP A 300 -10.66 9.39 2.10
CA ASP A 300 -9.67 9.84 1.11
C ASP A 300 -8.24 9.75 1.65
N GLY A 301 -7.39 8.90 1.07
CA GLY A 301 -5.98 8.78 1.43
C GLY A 301 -5.04 9.80 0.78
N ARG A 302 -5.53 10.60 -0.18
CA ARG A 302 -4.75 11.57 -0.97
C ARG A 302 -5.00 13.02 -0.61
N ASN A 303 -6.00 13.30 0.21
CA ASN A 303 -6.40 14.66 0.52
C ASN A 303 -6.56 14.89 2.02
N VAL A 304 -6.45 16.16 2.40
CA VAL A 304 -6.45 16.62 3.80
C VAL A 304 -7.84 16.91 4.34
N TRP A 305 -8.87 16.85 3.50
CA TRP A 305 -10.24 17.12 3.93
C TRP A 305 -10.76 16.00 4.84
N ARG A 306 -11.51 16.42 5.87
CA ARG A 306 -12.31 15.54 6.70
C ARG A 306 -13.36 14.84 5.85
N THR A 307 -13.57 13.55 6.08
CA THR A 307 -14.50 12.75 5.29
C THR A 307 -15.95 13.19 5.55
N ASP A 308 -16.77 13.24 4.49
CA ASP A 308 -18.23 13.26 4.64
C ASP A 308 -18.69 11.87 5.13
N LEU A 309 -18.77 11.71 6.45
CA LEU A 309 -19.07 10.44 7.10
C LEU A 309 -20.48 9.94 6.77
N ASP A 310 -21.44 10.82 6.49
CA ASP A 310 -22.80 10.41 6.12
C ASP A 310 -22.80 9.78 4.71
N ALA A 311 -22.10 10.40 3.76
CA ALA A 311 -21.96 9.86 2.41
C ALA A 311 -21.13 8.55 2.38
N ALA A 312 -20.03 8.49 3.14
CA ALA A 312 -19.23 7.28 3.28
C ALA A 312 -20.03 6.14 3.91
N HIS A 313 -20.75 6.41 5.00
CA HIS A 313 -21.59 5.42 5.66
C HIS A 313 -22.73 4.93 4.77
N ALA A 314 -23.35 5.79 3.96
CA ALA A 314 -24.38 5.38 3.00
C ALA A 314 -23.85 4.34 2.00
N ARG A 315 -22.65 4.56 1.42
CA ARG A 315 -22.00 3.59 0.52
C ARG A 315 -21.70 2.27 1.23
N THR A 316 -21.14 2.34 2.44
CA THR A 316 -20.86 1.14 3.23
C THR A 316 -22.14 0.35 3.53
N ARG A 317 -23.23 1.03 3.89
CA ARG A 317 -24.52 0.37 4.15
C ARG A 317 -25.07 -0.34 2.92
N THR A 318 -24.91 0.23 1.73
CA THR A 318 -25.28 -0.44 0.47
C THR A 318 -24.49 -1.74 0.31
N ALA A 319 -23.18 -1.71 0.54
CA ALA A 319 -22.35 -2.92 0.49
C ALA A 319 -22.76 -3.96 1.54
N VAL A 320 -22.96 -3.55 2.80
CA VAL A 320 -23.38 -4.44 3.90
C VAL A 320 -24.75 -5.06 3.63
N ALA A 321 -25.70 -4.30 3.07
CA ALA A 321 -27.03 -4.79 2.74
C ALA A 321 -27.00 -5.89 1.66
N GLN A 322 -26.05 -5.84 0.72
CA GLN A 322 -25.93 -6.82 -0.36
C GLN A 322 -25.05 -8.02 0.00
N LEU A 323 -23.93 -7.79 0.71
CA LEU A 323 -22.93 -8.84 0.97
C LEU A 323 -22.98 -9.42 2.38
N GLY A 324 -23.57 -8.72 3.34
CA GLY A 324 -23.46 -9.01 4.77
C GLY A 324 -22.29 -8.28 5.44
N ALA A 325 -22.42 -8.01 6.75
CA ALA A 325 -21.44 -7.23 7.51
C ALA A 325 -20.08 -7.93 7.64
N ASP A 326 -20.06 -9.26 7.64
CA ASP A 326 -18.87 -10.11 7.69
C ASP A 326 -18.03 -10.06 6.39
N ARG A 327 -18.64 -9.64 5.28
CA ARG A 327 -17.99 -9.55 3.97
C ARG A 327 -17.67 -8.11 3.55
N VAL A 328 -17.69 -7.16 4.49
CA VAL A 328 -17.36 -5.75 4.22
C VAL A 328 -16.30 -5.25 5.19
N TRP A 329 -15.26 -4.63 4.65
CA TRP A 329 -14.25 -3.89 5.42
C TRP A 329 -14.28 -2.41 5.05
N ILE A 330 -14.06 -1.53 6.02
CA ILE A 330 -13.86 -0.09 5.82
C ILE A 330 -12.38 0.20 5.67
N ALA A 331 -12.02 0.90 4.59
CA ALA A 331 -10.64 1.22 4.28
C ALA A 331 -10.49 2.68 3.83
N PRO A 332 -9.28 3.25 3.89
CA PRO A 332 -8.96 4.43 3.10
C PRO A 332 -8.97 4.07 1.61
N SER A 333 -9.16 5.04 0.73
CA SER A 333 -9.18 4.85 -0.73
C SER A 333 -7.87 4.36 -1.32
N CYS A 334 -6.77 4.58 -0.61
CA CYS A 334 -5.41 4.19 -0.94
C CYS A 334 -4.56 4.29 0.34
N SER A 335 -3.26 4.02 0.24
CA SER A 335 -2.33 4.29 1.35
C SER A 335 -2.41 5.73 1.84
N LEU A 336 -2.38 5.94 3.16
CA LEU A 336 -2.34 7.27 3.78
C LEU A 336 -0.96 7.94 3.61
N LEU A 337 -0.01 7.30 2.91
CA LEU A 337 1.27 7.89 2.50
C LEU A 337 1.10 9.27 1.84
N HIS A 338 -0.02 9.48 1.15
CA HIS A 338 -0.31 10.71 0.40
C HIS A 338 -0.98 11.81 1.23
N ALA A 339 -1.15 11.60 2.54
CA ALA A 339 -1.64 12.59 3.49
C ALA A 339 -0.53 12.97 4.49
N PRO A 340 -0.57 14.20 5.05
CA PRO A 340 0.27 14.54 6.20
C PRO A 340 -0.04 13.64 7.41
N VAL A 341 0.86 13.61 8.40
CA VAL A 341 0.78 12.63 9.49
C VAL A 341 -0.31 12.97 10.51
N ASP A 342 -0.23 14.14 11.15
CA ASP A 342 -1.08 14.44 12.31
C ASP A 342 -1.45 15.93 12.40
N LEU A 343 -2.76 16.21 12.33
CA LEU A 343 -3.30 17.57 12.37
C LEU A 343 -3.07 18.25 13.73
N GLN A 344 -2.90 17.50 14.82
CA GLN A 344 -2.66 18.09 16.15
C GLN A 344 -1.33 18.85 16.24
N ARG A 345 -0.45 18.71 15.23
CA ARG A 345 0.79 19.48 15.10
C ARG A 345 0.60 20.85 14.48
N GLU A 346 -0.56 21.12 13.88
CA GLU A 346 -0.88 22.42 13.29
C GLU A 346 -1.31 23.42 14.37
N ARG A 347 -0.41 24.34 14.72
CA ARG A 347 -0.67 25.38 15.74
C ARG A 347 -1.12 26.73 15.17
N ALA A 348 -0.92 26.94 13.86
CA ALA A 348 -1.18 28.22 13.21
C ALA A 348 -2.56 28.30 12.54
N LEU A 349 -3.21 27.14 12.32
CA LEU A 349 -4.55 27.09 11.72
C LEU A 349 -5.61 27.46 12.76
N ASP A 350 -6.60 28.25 12.36
CA ASP A 350 -7.74 28.55 13.21
C ASP A 350 -8.63 27.30 13.43
N ALA A 351 -9.45 27.34 14.49
CA ALA A 351 -10.27 26.19 14.89
C ALA A 351 -11.35 25.81 13.85
N GLU A 352 -11.83 26.77 13.06
CA GLU A 352 -12.83 26.49 12.01
C GLU A 352 -12.18 25.71 10.87
N LEU A 353 -11.03 26.16 10.37
CA LEU A 353 -10.28 25.47 9.34
C LEU A 353 -9.80 24.09 9.81
N GLN A 354 -9.30 23.96 11.05
CA GLN A 354 -8.94 22.66 11.61
C GLN A 354 -10.11 21.68 11.64
N SER A 355 -11.34 22.17 11.86
CA SER A 355 -12.53 21.32 11.87
C SER A 355 -12.84 20.68 10.50
N TRP A 356 -12.37 21.30 9.41
CA TRP A 356 -12.56 20.80 8.04
C TRP A 356 -11.48 19.81 7.58
N LEU A 357 -10.42 19.65 8.36
CA LEU A 357 -9.26 18.83 8.01
C LEU A 357 -9.23 17.52 8.80
N ALA A 358 -8.63 16.52 8.19
CA ALA A 358 -8.23 15.25 8.78
C ALA A 358 -6.94 14.76 8.11
N PHE A 359 -5.87 14.62 8.89
CA PHE A 359 -4.60 14.01 8.42
C PHE A 359 -4.61 12.51 8.72
N ALA A 360 -3.51 11.80 8.46
CA ALA A 360 -3.47 10.34 8.55
C ALA A 360 -3.96 9.80 9.91
N VAL A 361 -3.50 10.38 11.04
CA VAL A 361 -3.95 10.00 12.38
C VAL A 361 -5.47 10.20 12.55
N GLN A 362 -6.01 11.34 12.10
CA GLN A 362 -7.46 11.60 12.22
C GLN A 362 -8.28 10.66 11.33
N LYS A 363 -7.78 10.31 10.15
CA LYS A 363 -8.42 9.36 9.23
C LYS A 363 -8.54 7.96 9.83
N LEU A 364 -7.62 7.54 10.70
CA LEU A 364 -7.77 6.28 11.45
C LEU A 364 -9.05 6.27 12.31
N GLY A 365 -9.33 7.39 13.00
CA GLY A 365 -10.56 7.55 13.78
C GLY A 365 -11.82 7.58 12.91
N GLU A 366 -11.76 8.15 11.71
CA GLU A 366 -12.87 8.12 10.74
C GLU A 366 -13.19 6.68 10.31
N LEU A 367 -12.16 5.87 10.04
CA LEU A 367 -12.33 4.46 9.65
C LEU A 367 -13.02 3.65 10.75
N ARG A 368 -12.58 3.79 12.00
CA ARG A 368 -13.19 3.12 13.15
C ARG A 368 -14.64 3.53 13.35
N ALA A 369 -14.92 4.84 13.32
CA ALA A 369 -16.27 5.37 13.49
C ALA A 369 -17.24 4.85 12.40
N LEU A 370 -16.79 4.73 11.16
CA LEU A 370 -17.58 4.17 10.06
C LEU A 370 -17.83 2.66 10.23
N ALA A 371 -16.82 1.91 10.66
CA ALA A 371 -16.95 0.47 10.89
C ALA A 371 -17.92 0.18 12.06
N ASP A 372 -17.87 0.96 13.14
CA ASP A 372 -18.81 0.86 14.26
C ASP A 372 -20.24 1.21 13.84
N ALA A 373 -20.40 2.26 13.04
CA ALA A 373 -21.69 2.67 12.50
C ALA A 373 -22.31 1.60 11.61
N ALA A 374 -21.51 1.01 10.72
CA ALA A 374 -21.97 -0.04 9.81
C ALA A 374 -22.28 -1.37 10.52
N SER A 375 -21.70 -1.60 11.71
CA SER A 375 -21.92 -2.81 12.51
C SER A 375 -23.19 -2.76 13.37
N SER A 376 -23.81 -1.60 13.54
CA SER A 376 -24.99 -1.41 14.38
C SER A 376 -26.19 -0.89 13.59
N ALA A 377 -27.31 -1.60 13.64
CA ALA A 377 -28.56 -1.15 13.02
C ALA A 377 -29.12 0.16 13.62
N ALA A 378 -28.62 0.60 14.78
CA ALA A 378 -29.11 1.75 15.54
C ALA A 378 -28.10 2.89 15.72
N PHE A 379 -26.88 2.79 15.17
CA PHE A 379 -25.83 3.79 15.38
C PHE A 379 -25.92 4.93 14.35
N SER A 380 -25.92 6.16 14.86
CA SER A 380 -25.77 7.37 14.04
C SER A 380 -24.36 7.88 14.17
N CYS A 381 -23.62 8.04 13.05
CA CYS A 381 -22.29 8.65 13.00
C CYS A 381 -22.22 10.01 13.74
N ARG A 382 -23.37 10.68 13.93
CA ARG A 382 -23.53 11.96 14.63
C ARG A 382 -23.03 11.98 16.07
N ALA A 383 -22.91 10.83 16.74
CA ALA A 383 -22.52 10.77 18.16
C ALA A 383 -21.00 10.56 18.39
N ALA A 384 -20.25 10.09 17.38
CA ALA A 384 -18.88 9.62 17.57
C ALA A 384 -17.79 10.67 17.29
N ILE A 385 -18.07 11.67 16.43
CA ILE A 385 -17.09 12.69 16.01
C ILE A 385 -17.81 14.07 15.96
N PRO A 386 -17.23 15.14 16.56
CA PRO A 386 -17.83 16.48 16.51
C PRO A 386 -18.10 16.94 15.06
N ARG A 387 -19.28 17.55 14.84
CA ARG A 387 -19.75 18.01 13.52
C ARG A 387 -18.71 18.82 12.75
N SER A 388 -18.54 18.51 11.46
CA SER A 388 -18.15 19.51 10.46
C SER A 388 -19.38 20.29 10.01
N ARG A 389 -19.35 21.63 10.08
CA ARG A 389 -20.15 22.46 9.17
C ARG A 389 -19.33 22.53 7.89
N GLY A 390 -19.72 21.78 6.85
CA GLY A 390 -19.05 21.86 5.55
C GLY A 390 -19.04 23.30 5.03
N PRO A 391 -18.09 23.66 4.14
CA PRO A 391 -18.07 24.99 3.55
C PRO A 391 -19.40 25.24 2.83
N ARG A 392 -20.09 26.33 3.19
CA ARG A 392 -21.19 26.84 2.37
C ARG A 392 -20.57 27.15 1.01
N ARG A 393 -20.85 26.32 0.01
CA ARG A 393 -20.63 26.72 -1.39
C ARG A 393 -21.51 27.94 -1.63
N SER A 394 -20.94 29.13 -1.50
CA SER A 394 -21.54 30.35 -2.05
C SER A 394 -21.53 30.18 -3.56
N GLY A 395 -22.72 29.99 -4.12
CA GLY A 395 -22.88 29.97 -5.56
C GLY A 395 -22.45 31.30 -6.18
N SER A 396 -21.76 31.19 -7.31
CA SER A 396 -21.84 32.10 -8.44
C SER A 396 -21.75 31.26 -9.69
#